data_AF-A0A7C1AAZ2-F1
#
_entry.id   AF-A0A7C1AAZ2-F1
#
_cell.length_a   1.000
_cell.length_b   1.000
_cell.length_c   1.000
_cell.angle_alpha   90.00
_cell.angle_beta   90.00
_cell.angle_gamma   90.00
#
_symmetry.space_group_name_H-M   'P 1'
#
loop_
_entity.id
_entity.type
_entity.pdbx_description
1 polymer ?
#
loop_
_entity_poly.entity_id
_entity_poly.type
_entity_poly.pdbx_seq_one_letter_code
_entity_poly.pdbx_strand_id
1 'polypeptide(L)'
;MAKLPAIKIKDGKKYFFRFTLDQRIQHIVLFVTVIVLVLTGMPLKFHDMAWAAFVYKMLGGIRGAPIVHKVTGSVLLLLFAYHLVYLFYNIYKEELVPLKKAEGLSPLKVLKVLAAQPLVPNFKDAIDIRDLMKYLLFLTDKHPAPRKFSWKEKFDYWVPFWGILIIGLSGLIMWNKILATKLLPGYLINFSLIAHSDEALLAA
;
A
#
# COMPACT_ATOMS: atom_id res chain seq x y z
N MET A 1 6.42 -18.09 -6.73
CA MET A 1 7.29 -18.09 -5.52
C MET A 1 7.83 -19.50 -5.35
N ALA A 2 9.15 -19.66 -5.20
CA ALA A 2 9.76 -20.98 -5.02
C ALA A 2 9.11 -21.74 -3.86
N LYS A 3 8.83 -23.04 -4.07
CA LYS A 3 8.28 -23.98 -3.09
C LYS A 3 9.30 -24.24 -1.98
N LEU A 4 9.53 -23.25 -1.12
CA LEU A 4 10.25 -23.46 0.13
C LEU A 4 9.39 -24.37 1.02
N PRO A 5 10.00 -25.31 1.77
CA PRO A 5 9.26 -26.20 2.65
C PRO A 5 8.42 -25.38 3.62
N ALA A 6 7.12 -25.70 3.69
CA ALA A 6 6.11 -24.94 4.41
C ALA A 6 6.42 -24.79 5.90
N ILE A 7 7.18 -25.73 6.47
CA ILE A 7 7.55 -25.75 7.90
C ILE A 7 8.99 -26.26 8.06
N LYS A 8 9.84 -25.48 8.73
CA LYS A 8 11.17 -25.88 9.20
C LYS A 8 11.12 -26.04 10.72
N ILE A 9 11.52 -27.20 11.23
CA ILE A 9 11.63 -27.42 12.67
C ILE A 9 13.07 -27.11 13.09
N LYS A 10 13.24 -26.21 14.04
CA LYS A 10 14.52 -25.89 14.67
C LYS A 10 14.29 -25.79 16.18
N ASP A 11 15.07 -26.53 16.97
CA ASP A 11 14.98 -26.54 18.44
C ASP A 11 13.56 -26.82 18.97
N GLY A 12 12.85 -27.77 18.34
CA GLY A 12 11.46 -28.11 18.68
C GLY A 12 10.40 -27.08 18.25
N LYS A 13 10.80 -25.95 17.67
CA LYS A 13 9.90 -24.89 17.20
C LYS A 13 9.64 -25.01 15.70
N LYS A 14 8.38 -24.86 15.31
CA LYS A 14 7.93 -24.84 13.90
C LYS A 14 8.05 -23.42 13.36
N TYR A 15 8.87 -23.24 12.32
CA TYR A 15 9.03 -22.00 11.57
C TYR A 15 8.39 -22.16 10.20
N PHE A 16 7.67 -21.15 9.71
CA PHE A 16 7.14 -21.14 8.35
C PHE A 16 7.64 -19.92 7.60
N PHE A 17 7.83 -20.06 6.30
CA PHE A 17 8.27 -18.96 5.46
C PHE A 17 7.10 -18.02 5.15
N ARG A 18 7.12 -16.80 5.71
CA ARG A 18 6.02 -15.83 5.54
C ARG A 18 6.23 -14.88 4.34
N PHE A 19 7.44 -14.30 4.21
CA PHE A 19 7.75 -13.28 3.20
C PHE A 19 9.11 -13.50 2.53
N THR A 20 9.16 -13.26 1.22
CA THR A 20 10.41 -13.27 0.45
C THR A 20 11.33 -12.12 0.86
N LEU A 21 12.61 -12.19 0.51
CA LEU A 21 13.52 -11.07 0.69
C LEU A 21 13.03 -9.85 -0.09
N ASP A 22 12.59 -10.07 -1.33
CA ASP A 22 12.05 -9.03 -2.20
C ASP A 22 10.84 -8.29 -1.57
N GLN A 23 9.85 -9.02 -1.04
CA GLN A 23 8.71 -8.43 -0.34
C GLN A 23 9.14 -7.59 0.87
N ARG A 24 10.14 -8.06 1.63
CA ARG A 24 10.67 -7.33 2.79
C ARG A 24 11.40 -6.06 2.37
N ILE A 25 12.18 -6.11 1.31
CA ILE A 25 12.88 -4.93 0.76
C ILE A 25 11.84 -3.90 0.27
N GLN A 26 10.85 -4.33 -0.52
CA GLN A 26 9.78 -3.44 -0.98
C GLN A 26 9.08 -2.73 0.19
N HIS A 27 8.76 -3.48 1.25
CA HIS A 27 8.14 -2.91 2.45
C HIS A 27 9.05 -1.92 3.19
N ILE A 28 10.35 -2.22 3.33
CA ILE A 28 11.31 -1.30 3.99
C ILE A 28 11.43 0.00 3.17
N VAL A 29 11.52 -0.10 1.85
CA VAL A 29 11.56 1.09 0.98
C VAL A 29 10.27 1.90 1.14
N LEU A 30 9.10 1.25 1.10
CA LEU A 30 7.80 1.90 1.33
C LEU A 30 7.76 2.63 2.68
N PHE A 31 8.15 1.94 3.75
CA PHE A 31 8.14 2.49 5.10
C PHE A 31 9.03 3.74 5.21
N VAL A 32 10.26 3.68 4.69
CA VAL A 32 11.19 4.80 4.74
C VAL A 32 10.71 5.97 3.87
N THR A 33 10.20 5.70 2.66
CA THR A 33 9.71 6.75 1.78
C THR A 33 8.51 7.48 2.37
N VAL A 34 7.55 6.75 2.95
CA VAL A 34 6.38 7.34 3.59
C VAL A 34 6.80 8.27 4.73
N ILE A 35 7.70 7.84 5.62
CA ILE A 35 8.20 8.69 6.72
C ILE A 35 8.82 9.98 6.18
N VAL A 36 9.71 9.89 5.18
CA VAL A 36 10.36 11.07 4.61
C VAL A 36 9.37 11.99 3.92
N LEU A 37 8.36 11.45 3.23
CA LEU A 37 7.29 12.24 2.61
C LEU A 37 6.44 12.96 3.64
N VAL A 38 6.08 12.30 4.75
CA VAL A 38 5.37 12.91 5.87
C VAL A 38 6.20 14.03 6.49
N LEU A 39 7.48 13.79 6.78
CA LEU A 39 8.36 14.80 7.39
C LEU A 39 8.61 16.02 6.48
N THR A 40 8.59 15.84 5.16
CA THR A 40 8.75 16.95 4.21
C THR A 40 7.43 17.65 3.86
N GLY A 41 6.29 16.94 3.91
CA GLY A 41 4.98 17.45 3.53
C GLY A 41 4.18 18.07 4.68
N MET A 42 4.20 17.45 5.87
CA MET A 42 3.41 17.93 7.02
C MET A 42 3.76 19.35 7.47
N PRO A 43 5.04 19.79 7.44
CA PRO A 43 5.34 21.18 7.75
C PRO A 43 4.68 22.21 6.82
N LEU A 44 4.30 21.82 5.59
CA LEU A 44 3.56 22.71 4.68
C LEU A 44 2.09 22.83 5.10
N LYS A 45 1.49 21.73 5.59
CA LYS A 45 0.10 21.71 6.06
C LYS A 45 -0.05 22.45 7.40
N PHE A 46 0.92 22.29 8.30
CA PHE A 46 0.93 22.86 9.65
C PHE A 46 1.97 23.99 9.79
N HIS A 47 2.03 24.88 8.81
CA HIS A 47 3.10 25.89 8.69
C HIS A 47 3.16 26.89 9.85
N ASP A 48 2.08 27.01 10.62
CA ASP A 48 1.93 27.86 11.81
C ASP A 48 2.45 27.21 13.09
N MET A 49 2.70 25.90 13.07
CA MET A 49 3.16 25.16 14.24
C MET A 49 4.68 25.29 14.44
N ALA A 50 5.12 25.47 15.69
CA ALA A 50 6.54 25.67 16.00
C ALA A 50 7.44 24.49 15.56
N TRP A 51 6.94 23.25 15.66
CA TRP A 51 7.67 22.05 15.24
C TRP A 51 7.85 21.99 13.71
N ALA A 52 6.90 22.53 12.94
CA ALA A 52 6.93 22.48 11.48
C ALA A 52 8.11 23.29 10.94
N ALA A 53 8.31 24.51 11.44
CA ALA A 53 9.43 25.37 11.06
C ALA A 53 10.80 24.70 11.36
N PHE A 54 10.93 24.05 12.52
CA PHE A 54 12.15 23.34 12.91
C PHE A 54 12.44 22.16 11.97
N VAL A 55 11.48 21.27 11.76
CA VAL A 55 11.62 20.09 10.89
C VAL A 55 11.91 20.51 9.44
N TYR A 56 11.16 21.49 8.92
CA TYR A 56 11.34 21.97 7.57
C TYR A 56 12.74 22.56 7.34
N LYS A 57 13.27 23.30 8.34
CA LYS A 57 14.63 23.84 8.30
C LYS A 57 15.68 22.72 8.29
N MET A 58 15.53 21.67 9.10
CA MET A 58 16.44 20.51 9.11
C MET A 58 16.49 19.80 7.74
N LEU A 59 15.38 19.78 7.02
CA LEU A 59 15.26 19.17 5.68
C LEU A 59 15.73 20.10 4.55
N GLY A 60 16.43 21.19 4.86
CA GLY A 60 16.98 22.14 3.90
C GLY A 60 16.05 23.31 3.56
N GLY A 61 14.98 23.51 4.32
CA GLY A 61 14.06 24.64 4.20
C GLY A 61 13.37 24.71 2.84
N ILE A 62 12.98 25.92 2.42
CA ILE A 62 12.19 26.15 1.20
C ILE A 62 12.90 25.72 -0.10
N ARG A 63 14.22 25.56 -0.05
CA ARG A 63 15.02 25.10 -1.20
C ARG A 63 15.21 23.58 -1.19
N GLY A 64 15.51 22.98 -0.03
CA GLY A 64 15.84 21.56 0.09
C GLY A 64 14.62 20.66 0.26
N ALA A 65 13.70 20.99 1.17
CA ALA A 65 12.60 20.10 1.53
C ALA A 65 11.69 19.75 0.34
N PRO A 66 11.35 20.67 -0.58
CA PRO A 66 10.60 20.33 -1.79
C PRO A 66 11.36 19.40 -2.76
N ILE A 67 12.70 19.50 -2.81
CA ILE A 67 13.52 18.61 -3.63
C ILE A 67 13.50 17.20 -3.03
N VAL A 68 13.74 17.09 -1.73
CA VAL A 68 13.67 15.81 -1.01
C VAL A 68 12.29 15.18 -1.19
N HIS A 69 11.22 15.94 -0.97
CA HIS A 69 9.85 15.46 -1.13
C HIS A 69 9.59 14.89 -2.54
N LYS A 70 9.97 15.65 -3.58
CA LYS A 70 9.80 15.23 -4.98
C LYS A 70 10.60 13.97 -5.30
N VAL A 71 11.88 13.92 -4.93
CA VAL A 71 12.73 12.74 -5.16
C VAL A 71 12.17 11.52 -4.45
N THR A 72 11.82 11.62 -3.17
CA THR A 72 11.21 10.53 -2.40
C THR A 72 9.85 10.12 -2.97
N GLY A 73 9.06 11.07 -3.45
CA GLY A 73 7.79 10.81 -4.13
C GLY A 73 7.97 10.03 -5.42
N SER A 74 8.99 10.34 -6.22
CA SER A 74 9.36 9.53 -7.39
C SER A 74 9.78 8.11 -6.99
N VAL A 75 10.54 7.93 -5.91
CA VAL A 75 10.90 6.60 -5.40
C VAL A 75 9.65 5.81 -5.00
N LEU A 76 8.70 6.44 -4.30
CA LEU A 76 7.43 5.80 -3.93
C LEU A 76 6.62 5.37 -5.16
N LEU A 77 6.51 6.23 -6.18
CA LEU A 77 5.79 5.92 -7.42
C LEU A 77 6.47 4.79 -8.20
N LEU A 78 7.80 4.79 -8.29
CA LEU A 78 8.56 3.72 -8.94
C LEU A 78 8.43 2.40 -8.18
N LEU A 79 8.48 2.44 -6.84
CA LEU A 79 8.25 1.26 -6.01
C LEU A 79 6.84 0.71 -6.22
N PHE A 80 5.82 1.57 -6.29
CA PHE A 80 4.44 1.14 -6.53
C PHE A 80 4.28 0.51 -7.92
N ALA A 81 4.85 1.12 -8.96
CA ALA A 81 4.87 0.54 -10.31
C ALA A 81 5.58 -0.82 -10.33
N TYR A 82 6.74 -0.93 -9.66
CA TYR A 82 7.45 -2.19 -9.48
C TYR A 82 6.59 -3.23 -8.76
N HIS A 83 5.91 -2.85 -7.68
CA HIS A 83 5.03 -3.73 -6.92
C HIS A 83 3.87 -4.27 -7.77
N LEU A 84 3.25 -3.43 -8.61
CA LEU A 84 2.22 -3.87 -9.56
C LEU A 84 2.78 -4.91 -10.53
N VAL A 85 3.92 -4.64 -11.17
CA VAL A 85 4.58 -5.58 -12.07
C VAL A 85 4.91 -6.89 -11.36
N TYR A 86 5.44 -6.81 -10.14
CA TYR A 86 5.73 -7.97 -9.29
C TYR A 86 4.49 -8.81 -9.02
N LEU A 87 3.36 -8.20 -8.63
CA LEU A 87 2.11 -8.91 -8.36
C LEU A 87 1.58 -9.59 -9.61
N PHE A 88 1.44 -8.85 -10.71
CA PHE A 88 0.91 -9.39 -11.96
C PHE A 88 1.81 -10.47 -12.54
N TYR A 89 3.12 -10.31 -12.49
CA TYR A 89 4.07 -11.33 -12.92
C TYR A 89 3.93 -12.61 -12.10
N ASN A 90 3.81 -12.51 -10.77
CA ASN A 90 3.64 -13.69 -9.92
C ASN A 90 2.30 -14.39 -10.17
N ILE A 91 1.18 -13.65 -10.25
CA ILE A 91 -0.13 -14.24 -10.57
C ILE A 91 -0.09 -14.91 -11.96
N TYR A 92 0.51 -14.24 -12.94
CA TYR A 92 0.64 -14.77 -14.29
C TYR A 92 1.45 -16.07 -14.30
N LYS A 93 2.65 -16.06 -13.73
CA LYS A 93 3.59 -17.19 -13.77
C LYS A 93 3.12 -18.37 -12.93
N GLU A 94 2.61 -18.11 -11.73
CA GLU A 94 2.34 -19.14 -10.73
C GLU A 94 0.92 -19.69 -10.81
N GLU A 95 -0.03 -18.94 -11.38
CA GLU A 95 -1.45 -19.34 -11.41
C GLU A 95 -2.00 -19.39 -12.84
N LEU A 96 -1.83 -18.33 -13.65
CA LEU A 96 -2.42 -18.29 -14.99
C LEU A 96 -1.72 -19.20 -16.01
N VAL A 97 -0.39 -19.30 -15.98
CA VAL A 97 0.37 -20.19 -16.89
C VAL A 97 0.04 -21.67 -16.65
N PRO A 98 0.05 -22.19 -15.40
CA PRO A 98 -0.39 -23.57 -15.13
C PRO A 98 -1.84 -23.82 -15.53
N LEU A 99 -2.75 -22.87 -15.22
CA LEU A 99 -4.16 -22.98 -15.58
C LEU A 99 -4.38 -23.04 -17.09
N LYS A 100 -3.67 -22.19 -17.84
CA LYS A 100 -3.71 -22.21 -19.31
C LYS A 100 -3.28 -23.56 -19.88
N LYS A 101 -2.24 -24.18 -19.30
CA LYS A 101 -1.72 -25.49 -19.74
C LYS A 101 -2.65 -26.65 -19.38
N ALA A 102 -3.33 -26.59 -18.24
CA ALA A 102 -4.17 -27.67 -17.74
C ALA A 102 -5.60 -27.65 -18.32
N GLU A 103 -6.23 -26.47 -18.37
CA GLU A 103 -7.67 -26.36 -18.67
C GLU A 103 -8.06 -25.19 -19.58
N GLY A 104 -7.08 -24.46 -20.13
CA GLY A 104 -7.30 -23.23 -20.89
C GLY A 104 -7.72 -22.02 -20.03
N LEU A 105 -7.80 -20.85 -20.68
CA LEU A 105 -8.20 -19.59 -20.03
C LEU A 105 -9.59 -19.17 -20.49
N SER A 106 -10.40 -18.71 -19.53
CA SER A 106 -11.64 -17.98 -19.79
C SER A 106 -11.75 -16.79 -18.84
N PRO A 107 -12.49 -15.72 -19.17
CA PRO A 107 -12.65 -14.56 -18.30
C PRO A 107 -13.12 -14.93 -16.88
N LEU A 108 -14.06 -15.89 -16.78
CA LEU A 108 -14.55 -16.39 -15.50
C LEU A 108 -13.46 -17.08 -14.68
N LYS A 109 -12.59 -17.88 -15.31
CA LYS A 109 -11.47 -18.56 -14.64
C LYS A 109 -10.43 -17.55 -14.16
N VAL A 110 -10.10 -16.55 -14.97
CA VAL A 110 -9.19 -15.46 -14.58
C VAL A 110 -9.77 -14.67 -13.40
N LEU A 111 -11.05 -14.32 -13.45
CA LEU A 111 -11.73 -13.64 -12.34
C LEU A 111 -11.69 -14.47 -11.05
N LYS A 112 -11.90 -15.78 -11.13
CA LYS A 112 -11.77 -16.69 -9.97
C LYS A 112 -10.35 -16.68 -9.38
N VAL A 113 -9.32 -16.70 -10.22
CA VAL A 113 -7.91 -16.59 -9.79
C VAL A 113 -7.65 -15.27 -9.07
N LEU A 114 -8.12 -14.16 -9.62
CA LEU A 114 -7.97 -12.84 -9.00
C LEU A 114 -8.75 -12.74 -7.68
N ALA A 115 -9.98 -13.23 -7.63
CA ALA A 115 -10.80 -13.23 -6.41
C ALA A 115 -10.26 -14.16 -5.32
N ALA A 116 -9.50 -15.20 -5.70
CA ALA A 116 -8.89 -16.14 -4.77
C ALA A 116 -7.57 -15.64 -4.15
N GLN A 117 -7.04 -14.49 -4.60
CA GLN A 117 -5.78 -13.96 -4.10
C GLN A 117 -5.84 -13.71 -2.57
N PRO A 118 -4.77 -14.04 -1.81
CA PRO A 118 -4.83 -14.04 -0.35
C PRO A 118 -5.20 -12.70 0.30
N LEU A 119 -4.84 -11.58 -0.34
CA LEU A 119 -5.09 -10.23 0.14
C LEU A 119 -6.42 -9.63 -0.37
N VAL A 120 -7.15 -10.35 -1.21
CA VAL A 120 -8.48 -9.91 -1.67
C VAL A 120 -9.52 -10.17 -0.58
N PRO A 121 -10.31 -9.15 -0.18
CA PRO A 121 -11.42 -9.33 0.75
C PRO A 121 -12.45 -10.33 0.22
N ASN A 122 -13.04 -11.14 1.10
CA ASN A 122 -14.05 -12.12 0.77
C ASN A 122 -15.02 -12.35 1.94
N PHE A 123 -16.07 -13.15 1.72
CA PHE A 123 -17.14 -13.38 2.71
C PHE A 123 -16.67 -13.88 4.08
N LYS A 124 -15.51 -14.55 4.17
CA LYS A 124 -14.96 -14.96 5.47
C LYS A 124 -14.53 -13.75 6.30
N ASP A 125 -14.09 -12.66 5.67
CA ASP A 125 -13.69 -11.45 6.38
C ASP A 125 -14.90 -10.81 7.10
N ALA A 126 -16.08 -10.84 6.47
CA ALA A 126 -17.33 -10.37 7.10
C ALA A 126 -17.74 -11.25 8.30
N ILE A 127 -17.56 -12.57 8.18
CA ILE A 127 -17.77 -13.51 9.29
C ILE A 127 -16.79 -13.21 10.43
N ASP A 128 -15.52 -12.96 10.11
CA ASP A 128 -14.48 -12.63 11.11
C ASP A 128 -14.72 -11.29 11.80
N ILE A 129 -15.25 -10.29 11.09
CA ILE A 129 -15.67 -9.01 11.68
C ILE A 129 -16.84 -9.25 12.64
N ARG A 130 -17.87 -9.98 12.22
CA ARG A 130 -19.02 -10.32 13.08
C ARG A 130 -18.56 -11.06 14.35
N ASP A 131 -17.69 -12.05 14.19
CA ASP A 131 -17.21 -12.86 15.31
C ASP A 131 -16.28 -12.04 16.23
N LEU A 132 -15.47 -11.14 15.67
CA LEU A 132 -14.73 -10.16 16.44
C LEU A 132 -15.67 -9.25 17.25
N MET A 133 -16.75 -8.75 16.66
CA MET A 133 -17.71 -7.89 17.38
C MET A 133 -18.39 -8.66 18.51
N LYS A 134 -18.80 -9.91 18.29
CA LYS A 134 -19.34 -10.76 19.36
C LYS A 134 -18.34 -10.95 20.50
N TYR A 135 -17.07 -11.18 20.16
CA TYR A 135 -15.99 -11.33 21.14
C TYR A 135 -15.78 -10.03 21.93
N LEU A 136 -15.69 -8.87 21.25
CA LEU A 136 -15.49 -7.56 21.88
C LEU A 136 -16.69 -7.11 22.74
N LEU A 137 -17.89 -7.56 22.40
CA LEU A 137 -19.11 -7.30 23.17
C LEU A 137 -19.38 -8.37 24.25
N PHE A 138 -18.40 -9.25 24.52
CA PHE A 138 -18.49 -10.31 25.53
C PHE A 138 -19.66 -11.28 25.32
N LEU A 139 -20.14 -11.43 24.07
CA LEU A 139 -21.17 -12.39 23.68
C LEU A 139 -20.57 -13.79 23.42
N THR A 140 -19.24 -13.90 23.35
CA THR A 140 -18.50 -15.16 23.23
C THR A 140 -17.06 -14.98 23.71
N ASP A 141 -16.48 -16.02 24.29
CA ASP A 141 -15.04 -16.05 24.65
C ASP A 141 -14.14 -16.49 23.48
N LYS A 142 -14.72 -16.78 22.31
CA LYS A 142 -13.98 -17.27 21.16
C LYS A 142 -13.50 -16.11 20.27
N HIS A 143 -12.19 -15.85 20.31
CA HIS A 143 -11.56 -14.93 19.37
C HIS A 143 -11.58 -15.49 17.92
N PRO A 144 -11.84 -14.67 16.89
CA PRO A 144 -11.82 -15.13 15.50
C PRO A 144 -10.43 -15.66 15.11
N ALA A 145 -10.42 -16.77 14.36
CA ALA A 145 -9.21 -17.37 13.80
C ALA A 145 -9.09 -17.00 12.31
N PRO A 146 -8.17 -16.08 11.95
CA PRO A 146 -7.94 -15.73 10.56
C PRO A 146 -7.28 -16.88 9.80
N ARG A 147 -7.32 -16.83 8.46
CA ARG A 147 -6.55 -17.75 7.61
C ARG A 147 -5.09 -17.28 7.54
N LYS A 148 -4.53 -17.15 6.32
CA LYS A 148 -3.17 -16.62 6.14
C LYS A 148 -3.06 -15.15 6.55
N PHE A 149 -4.06 -14.35 6.20
CA PHE A 149 -4.19 -12.95 6.57
C PHE A 149 -5.57 -12.71 7.18
N SER A 150 -5.62 -11.89 8.22
CA SER A 150 -6.84 -11.37 8.84
C SER A 150 -7.47 -10.27 7.97
N TRP A 151 -8.75 -9.96 8.21
CA TRP A 151 -9.42 -8.86 7.54
C TRP A 151 -8.71 -7.52 7.77
N LYS A 152 -8.10 -7.33 8.96
CA LYS A 152 -7.31 -6.15 9.32
C LYS A 152 -6.06 -6.03 8.45
N GLU A 153 -5.28 -7.11 8.33
CA GLU A 153 -4.08 -7.10 7.46
C GLU A 153 -4.42 -6.85 5.98
N LYS A 154 -5.58 -7.33 5.51
CA LYS A 154 -6.05 -7.00 4.15
C LYS A 154 -6.42 -5.52 4.02
N PHE A 155 -7.12 -4.99 5.02
CA PHE A 155 -7.48 -3.58 5.06
C PHE A 155 -6.20 -2.70 5.08
N ASP A 156 -5.24 -3.02 5.95
CA ASP A 156 -3.95 -2.35 6.06
C ASP A 156 -3.10 -2.46 4.79
N TYR A 157 -3.33 -3.49 3.96
CA TYR A 157 -2.73 -3.59 2.63
C TYR A 157 -3.42 -2.67 1.61
N TRP A 158 -4.76 -2.65 1.59
CA TRP A 158 -5.52 -1.91 0.58
C TRP A 158 -5.57 -0.40 0.82
N VAL A 159 -5.59 0.06 2.07
CA VAL A 159 -5.58 1.49 2.41
C VAL A 159 -4.39 2.21 1.77
N PRO A 160 -3.13 1.85 2.04
CA PRO A 160 -1.99 2.51 1.41
C PRO A 160 -1.92 2.22 -0.10
N PHE A 161 -2.42 1.08 -0.57
CA PHE A 161 -2.43 0.76 -2.00
C PHE A 161 -3.28 1.76 -2.81
N TRP A 162 -4.49 2.08 -2.34
CA TRP A 162 -5.33 3.11 -2.95
C TRP A 162 -4.81 4.52 -2.64
N GLY A 163 -4.30 4.74 -1.43
CA GLY A 163 -3.73 6.02 -1.01
C GLY A 163 -2.58 6.47 -1.89
N ILE A 164 -1.65 5.56 -2.24
CA ILE A 164 -0.53 5.85 -3.16
C ILE A 164 -1.02 6.30 -4.53
N LEU A 165 -2.12 5.74 -5.03
CA LEU A 165 -2.72 6.19 -6.30
C LEU A 165 -3.24 7.62 -6.18
N ILE A 166 -3.98 7.93 -5.10
CA ILE A 166 -4.58 9.27 -4.89
C ILE A 166 -3.48 10.31 -4.67
N ILE A 167 -2.59 10.10 -3.70
CA ILE A 167 -1.49 11.03 -3.38
C ILE A 167 -0.48 11.13 -4.54
N GLY A 168 -0.23 10.01 -5.24
CA GLY A 168 0.67 9.95 -6.37
C GLY A 168 0.17 10.75 -7.58
N LEU A 169 -1.08 10.53 -7.99
CA LEU A 169 -1.68 11.24 -9.13
C LEU A 169 -1.87 12.72 -8.84
N SER A 170 -2.40 13.06 -7.67
CA SER A 170 -2.54 14.46 -7.23
C SER A 170 -1.19 15.16 -7.13
N GLY A 171 -0.16 14.46 -6.64
CA GLY A 171 1.21 14.95 -6.57
C GLY A 171 1.79 15.23 -7.95
N LEU A 172 1.58 14.35 -8.93
CA LEU A 172 2.01 14.56 -10.32
C LEU A 172 1.32 15.75 -10.98
N ILE A 173 0.01 15.95 -10.73
CA ILE A 173 -0.73 17.13 -11.21
C ILE A 173 -0.14 18.42 -10.61
N MET A 174 0.15 18.41 -9.31
CA MET A 174 0.74 19.55 -8.60
C MET A 174 2.21 19.78 -8.93
N TRP A 175 2.93 18.76 -9.38
CA TRP A 175 4.37 18.80 -9.67
C TRP A 175 4.69 19.82 -10.77
N ASN A 176 3.87 19.88 -11.81
CA ASN A 176 3.95 20.88 -12.87
C ASN A 176 2.56 21.37 -13.23
N LYS A 177 2.06 22.34 -12.45
CA LYS A 177 0.74 22.93 -12.64
C LYS A 177 0.55 23.54 -14.03
N ILE A 178 1.60 24.14 -14.62
CA ILE A 178 1.53 24.74 -15.97
C ILE A 178 1.26 23.68 -17.03
N LEU A 179 1.98 22.56 -16.98
CA LEU A 179 1.75 21.44 -17.87
C LEU A 179 0.37 20.81 -17.61
N ALA A 180 0.00 20.63 -16.34
CA ALA A 180 -1.28 20.06 -15.97
C ALA A 180 -2.46 20.88 -16.52
N THR A 181 -2.44 22.22 -16.40
CA THR A 181 -3.52 23.09 -16.90
C THR A 181 -3.62 23.16 -18.43
N LYS A 182 -2.60 22.69 -19.17
CA LYS A 182 -2.69 22.52 -20.63
C LYS A 182 -3.47 21.26 -21.03
N LEU A 183 -3.52 20.26 -20.15
CA LEU A 183 -4.13 18.95 -20.41
C LEU A 183 -5.45 18.77 -19.66
N LEU A 184 -5.61 19.46 -18.53
CA LEU A 184 -6.67 19.27 -17.55
C LEU A 184 -7.32 20.60 -17.19
N PRO A 185 -8.63 20.62 -16.86
CA PRO A 185 -9.28 21.81 -16.32
C PRO A 185 -8.62 22.34 -15.05
N GLY A 186 -8.53 23.67 -14.91
CA GLY A 186 -7.82 24.32 -13.80
C GLY A 186 -8.35 23.99 -12.41
N TYR A 187 -9.65 23.70 -12.25
CA TYR A 187 -10.23 23.33 -10.96
C TYR A 187 -9.66 22.01 -10.41
N LEU A 188 -9.13 21.13 -11.28
CA LEU A 188 -8.50 19.88 -10.85
C LEU A 188 -7.23 20.12 -10.03
N ILE A 189 -6.57 21.28 -10.16
CA ILE A 189 -5.44 21.64 -9.31
C ILE A 189 -5.87 21.80 -7.85
N ASN A 190 -7.03 22.40 -7.61
CA ASN A 190 -7.58 22.59 -6.25
C ASN A 190 -8.01 21.26 -5.64
N PHE A 191 -8.70 20.40 -6.41
CA PHE A 191 -9.05 19.06 -5.94
C PHE A 191 -7.80 18.21 -5.68
N SER A 192 -6.76 18.34 -6.51
CA SER A 192 -5.49 17.65 -6.28
C SER A 192 -4.85 18.11 -4.98
N LEU A 193 -4.83 19.41 -4.70
CA LEU A 193 -4.28 19.93 -3.44
C LEU A 193 -5.01 19.39 -2.21
N ILE A 194 -6.35 19.37 -2.24
CA ILE A 194 -7.17 18.85 -1.13
C ILE A 194 -6.90 17.35 -0.96
N ALA A 195 -7.06 16.58 -2.04
CA ALA A 195 -6.87 15.12 -2.00
C ALA A 195 -5.46 14.74 -1.55
N HIS A 196 -4.43 15.43 -2.05
CA HIS A 196 -3.05 15.17 -1.64
C HIS A 196 -2.81 15.47 -0.16
N SER A 197 -3.33 16.61 0.32
CA SER A 197 -3.16 17.06 1.71
C SER A 197 -3.89 16.15 2.69
N ASP A 198 -5.09 15.70 2.36
CA ASP A 198 -5.89 14.86 3.24
C ASP A 198 -5.42 13.41 3.22
N GLU A 199 -5.04 12.89 2.06
CA GLU A 199 -4.42 11.56 1.97
C GLU A 199 -3.07 11.52 2.72
N ALA A 200 -2.27 12.59 2.64
CA ALA A 200 -1.05 12.70 3.42
C ALA A 200 -1.34 12.63 4.94
N LEU A 201 -2.44 13.23 5.39
CA LEU A 201 -2.85 13.20 6.80
C LEU A 201 -3.32 11.81 7.22
N LEU A 202 -4.04 11.10 6.36
CA LEU A 202 -4.44 9.71 6.62
C LEU A 202 -3.25 8.76 6.67
N ALA A 203 -2.19 9.07 5.92
CA ALA A 203 -0.97 8.27 5.86
C ALA A 203 0.02 8.53 7.01
N ALA A 204 -0.14 9.62 7.76
CA ALA A 204 0.77 10.04 8.84
C ALA A 204 0.29 9.62 10.23
#